data_AF-A0A952C8C7-F1
#
_entry.id   AF-A0A952C8C7-F1
#
_cell.length_a   1.000
_cell.length_b   1.000
_cell.length_c   1.000
_cell.angle_alpha   90.00
_cell.angle_beta   90.00
_cell.angle_gamma   90.00
#
_symmetry.space_group_name_H-M   'P 1'
#
loop_
_entity.id
_entity.type
_entity.pdbx_description
1 polymer ?
#
loop_
_entity_poly.entity_id
_entity_poly.type
_entity_poly.pdbx_seq_one_letter_code
_entity_poly.pdbx_strand_id
1 'polypeptide(L)' 'MLALLLAAIFSGAPAFKEASGQNKSSGRPNIILIMADDMGFSDIGCYGSEIQTPNIDRLAKEGIR' A
#
# COMPACT_ATOMS: atom_id res chain seq x y z
N MET A 1 41.02 -26.21 -33.59
CA MET A 1 40.90 -24.82 -34.07
C MET A 1 39.52 -24.49 -34.66
N LEU A 2 38.77 -25.43 -35.24
CA LEU A 2 37.43 -25.17 -35.81
C LEU A 2 36.25 -25.35 -34.83
N ALA A 3 36.44 -25.99 -33.67
CA ALA A 3 35.36 -26.25 -32.71
C ALA A 3 35.09 -25.10 -31.69
N LEU A 4 35.95 -24.08 -31.64
CA LEU A 4 35.83 -22.96 -30.68
C LEU A 4 35.00 -21.78 -31.21
N LEU A 5 34.65 -21.77 -32.50
CA LEU A 5 33.94 -20.64 -33.13
C LEU A 5 32.40 -20.73 -33.03
N LEU A 6 31.84 -21.91 -32.73
CA LEU A 6 30.38 -22.08 -32.67
C LEU A 6 29.76 -21.77 -31.30
N ALA A 7 30.55 -21.72 -30.23
CA ALA A 7 30.05 -21.35 -28.89
C ALA A 7 29.86 -19.83 -28.72
N ALA A 8 30.42 -19.01 -29.61
CA ALA A 8 30.35 -17.55 -29.51
C ALA A 8 29.01 -16.96 -29.98
N ILE A 9 28.19 -17.74 -30.71
CA ILE A 9 26.93 -17.24 -31.29
C ILE A 9 25.72 -17.48 -30.37
N PHE A 10 25.86 -18.27 -29.30
CA PHE A 10 24.75 -18.58 -28.38
C PHE A 10 24.78 -17.82 -27.04
N SER A 11 25.80 -17.01 -26.75
CA SER A 11 25.85 -16.21 -25.49
C SER A 11 25.53 -14.72 -25.67
N GLY A 12 25.19 -14.30 -26.89
CA GLY A 12 24.91 -12.92 -27.25
C GLY A 12 23.42 -12.61 -27.42
N ALA A 13 22.55 -13.12 -26.55
CA ALA A 13 21.22 -12.51 -26.42
C ALA A 13 21.42 -11.15 -25.76
N PRO A 14 20.92 -10.02 -26.31
CA PRO A 14 20.69 -8.87 -25.48
C PRO A 14 19.70 -9.35 -24.42
N ALA A 15 20.17 -9.48 -23.19
CA ALA A 15 19.28 -9.68 -22.05
C ALA A 15 18.30 -8.52 -22.08
N PHE A 16 17.09 -8.76 -22.60
CA PHE A 16 15.97 -7.90 -22.35
C PHE A 16 15.90 -7.82 -20.84
N LYS A 17 16.28 -6.67 -20.31
CA LYS A 17 16.13 -6.34 -18.91
C LYS A 17 14.63 -6.29 -18.70
N GLU A 18 14.09 -7.44 -18.33
CA GLU A 18 12.70 -7.59 -17.92
C GLU A 18 12.48 -6.49 -16.91
N ALA A 19 11.60 -5.55 -17.26
CA ALA A 19 11.21 -4.48 -16.37
C ALA A 19 10.44 -5.16 -15.25
N SER A 20 11.17 -5.66 -14.25
CA SER A 20 10.63 -6.12 -12.99
C SER A 20 9.69 -5.02 -12.54
N GLY A 21 8.39 -5.30 -12.55
CA GLY A 21 7.34 -4.35 -12.23
C GLY A 21 7.76 -3.60 -10.99
N GLN A 22 8.15 -2.34 -11.19
CA GLN A 22 8.58 -1.48 -10.11
C GLN A 22 7.40 -1.40 -9.17
N ASN A 23 7.50 -2.04 -8.00
CA ASN A 23 6.58 -1.86 -6.91
C ASN A 23 6.77 -0.41 -6.41
N LYS A 24 6.22 0.55 -7.16
CA LYS A 24 6.14 1.95 -6.77
C LYS A 24 5.06 2.07 -5.69
N SER A 25 5.41 1.72 -4.48
CA SER A 25 4.75 2.27 -3.30
C SER A 25 5.75 2.77 -2.25
N SER A 26 7.01 3.02 -2.62
CA SER A 26 7.98 3.60 -1.70
C SER A 26 7.84 5.13 -1.63
N GLY A 27 6.91 5.58 -0.79
CA GLY A 27 6.97 6.93 -0.21
C GLY A 27 5.69 7.77 -0.21
N ARG A 28 4.56 7.26 -0.75
CA ARG A 28 3.28 7.99 -0.71
C ARG A 28 2.28 7.23 0.16
N PRO A 29 1.77 7.83 1.25
CA PRO A 29 0.73 7.18 2.04
C PRO A 29 -0.58 7.13 1.24
N ASN A 30 -1.39 6.11 1.51
CA ASN A 30 -2.78 6.08 1.08
C ASN A 30 -3.60 6.94 2.04
N ILE A 31 -4.44 7.83 1.52
CA ILE A 31 -5.31 8.69 2.32
C ILE A 31 -6.75 8.24 2.09
N ILE A 32 -7.47 7.97 3.18
CA ILE A 32 -8.89 7.64 3.16
C ILE A 32 -9.60 8.72 3.99
N LEU A 33 -10.51 9.47 3.36
CA LEU A 33 -11.38 10.42 4.03
C LEU A 33 -12.75 9.77 4.23
N ILE A 34 -13.17 9.67 5.50
CA ILE A 34 -14.50 9.20 5.88
C ILE A 34 -15.22 10.41 6.47
N MET A 35 -16.36 10.77 5.90
CA MET A 35 -17.18 11.88 6.37
C MET A 35 -18.56 11.34 6.72
N ALA A 36 -19.01 11.65 7.92
CA ALA A 36 -20.38 11.43 8.35
C ALA A 36 -21.10 12.78 8.38
N ASP A 37 -22.31 12.81 7.85
CA ASP A 37 -23.19 13.97 7.88
C ASP A 37 -23.93 14.05 9.22
N ASP A 38 -24.18 15.26 9.72
CA ASP A 38 -24.93 15.54 10.94
C ASP A 38 -24.53 14.76 12.22
N MET A 39 -23.30 14.25 12.28
CA MET A 39 -22.79 13.51 13.45
C MET A 39 -22.22 14.47 14.51
N GLY A 40 -22.79 14.42 15.72
CA GLY A 40 -22.34 15.18 16.87
C GLY A 40 -21.39 14.41 17.80
N PHE A 41 -20.79 15.11 18.76
CA PHE A 41 -19.92 14.48 19.77
C PHE A 41 -20.64 13.43 20.63
N SER A 42 -21.93 13.62 20.88
CA SER A 42 -22.76 12.69 21.65
C SER A 42 -23.04 11.36 20.95
N ASP A 43 -22.67 11.23 19.67
CA ASP A 43 -23.00 10.05 18.86
C ASP A 43 -21.84 9.04 18.78
N ILE A 44 -20.67 9.39 19.31
CA ILE A 44 -19.45 8.57 19.24
C ILE A 44 -19.04 8.11 20.64
N GLY A 45 -18.84 6.80 20.79
CA GLY A 45 -18.52 6.14 22.06
C GLY A 45 -17.27 6.71 22.74
N CYS A 46 -16.21 7.03 21.98
CA CYS A 46 -14.99 7.60 22.55
C CYS A 46 -15.14 9.00 23.17
N TYR A 47 -16.27 9.68 22.95
CA TYR A 47 -16.63 10.95 23.58
C TYR A 47 -17.73 10.83 24.65
N GLY A 48 -18.11 9.60 25.02
CA GLY A 48 -19.08 9.33 26.09
C GLY A 48 -20.51 9.08 25.60
N SER A 49 -20.70 8.75 24.33
CA SER A 49 -22.00 8.27 23.82
C SER A 49 -22.43 6.95 24.45
N GLU A 50 -23.74 6.71 24.54
CA GLU A 50 -24.31 5.39 24.84
C GLU A 50 -24.29 4.45 23.62
N ILE A 51 -24.05 5.00 22.41
CA ILE A 51 -23.97 4.24 21.17
C ILE A 51 -22.58 3.58 21.06
N GLN A 52 -22.57 2.28 20.83
CA GLN A 52 -21.33 1.54 20.62
C GLN A 52 -20.78 1.80 19.21
N THR A 53 -19.61 2.43 19.14
CA THR A 53 -18.91 2.72 17.87
C THR A 53 -17.55 2.02 17.81
N PRO A 54 -17.49 0.68 17.88
CA PRO A 54 -16.24 -0.05 18.15
C PRO A 54 -15.14 0.20 17.12
N ASN A 55 -15.49 0.46 15.86
CA ASN A 55 -14.52 0.79 14.81
C ASN A 55 -13.95 2.21 14.97
N ILE A 56 -14.79 3.20 15.29
CA ILE A 56 -14.35 4.58 15.53
C ILE A 56 -13.54 4.65 16.82
N ASP A 57 -13.99 3.96 17.87
CA ASP A 57 -13.31 3.92 19.17
C ASP A 57 -11.90 3.33 19.03
N ARG A 58 -11.75 2.28 18.21
CA ARG A 58 -10.45 1.69 17.89
C ARG A 58 -9.57 2.66 17.11
N LEU A 59 -10.10 3.33 16.08
CA LEU A 59 -9.36 4.34 15.31
C LEU A 59 -8.89 5.50 16.21
N ALA A 60 -9.75 5.95 17.13
CA ALA A 60 -9.44 7.02 18.08
C ALA A 60 -8.39 6.61 19.12
N LYS A 61 -8.34 5.32 19.49
CA LYS A 61 -7.32 4.76 20.41
C LYS A 61 -5.97 4.54 19.74
N GLU A 62 -5.97 4.10 18.48
CA GLU A 62 -4.75 3.83 17.70
C GLU A 62 -4.17 5.10 17.05
N GLY A 63 -5.00 6.13 16.88
CA GLY A 63 -4.64 7.40 16.26
C GLY A 63 -4.63 8.57 17.23
N ILE A 64 -5.18 9.69 16.77
CA ILE A 64 -5.33 10.94 17.53
C ILE A 64 -6.82 11.26 17.58
N ARG A 65 -7.29 11.74 18.74
CA ARG A 65 -8.64 12.24 18.97
C ARG A 65 -8.60 13.52 19.78
#